data_AF-A0A962AWL4-F1
#
_entry.id   AF-A0A962AWL4-F1
#
_cell.length_a   1.000
_cell.length_b   1.000
_cell.length_c   1.000
_cell.angle_alpha   90.00
_cell.angle_beta   90.00
_cell.angle_gamma   90.00
#
_symmetry.space_group_name_H-M   'P 1'
#
loop_
_entity.id
_entity.type
_entity.pdbx_description
1 polymer ?
#
loop_
_entity_poly.entity_id
_entity_poly.type
_entity_poly.pdbx_seq_one_letter_code
_entity_poly.pdbx_strand_id
1 'polypeptide(L)'
;MKFETLRAIFDAAVAAAHPAGRLARHLPAPPKGRIVLFGAGKAAGSMIVAAEAHYLDALGLPAERLTGLGVARQGYGCATRVVPVIEAGHPVPDQAGVEAAARILDLARQAGPDDLVL
;
A
#
# COMPACT_ATOMS: atom_id res chain seq x y z
N MET A 1 30.14 -9.01 23.91
CA MET A 1 28.74 -8.52 23.98
C MET A 1 28.67 -7.02 23.70
N LYS A 2 28.71 -6.57 22.44
CA LYS A 2 28.47 -5.14 22.08
C LYS A 2 27.83 -4.94 20.70
N PHE A 3 28.29 -5.62 19.64
CA PHE A 3 27.76 -5.40 18.28
C PHE A 3 26.44 -6.15 18.01
N GLU A 4 26.35 -7.43 18.39
CA GLU A 4 25.16 -8.26 18.15
C GLU A 4 23.92 -7.70 18.85
N THR A 5 24.06 -7.22 20.08
CA THR A 5 22.96 -6.58 20.83
C THR A 5 22.49 -5.30 20.13
N LEU A 6 23.41 -4.45 19.65
CA LEU A 6 23.04 -3.23 18.92
C LEU A 6 22.36 -3.55 17.59
N ARG A 7 22.86 -4.56 16.86
CA ARG A 7 22.24 -5.01 15.62
C ARG A 7 20.83 -5.56 15.86
N ALA A 8 20.64 -6.37 16.90
CA ALA A 8 19.33 -6.89 17.27
C ALA A 8 18.33 -5.77 17.62
N ILE A 9 18.77 -4.74 18.36
CA ILE A 9 17.93 -3.57 18.65
C ILE A 9 17.56 -2.81 17.37
N PHE A 10 18.52 -2.60 16.47
CA PHE A 10 18.27 -1.95 15.18
C PHE A 10 17.28 -2.74 14.32
N ASP A 11 17.49 -4.05 14.17
CA ASP A 11 16.61 -4.90 13.37
C ASP A 11 15.19 -4.95 13.95
N ALA A 12 15.07 -5.00 15.28
CA ALA A 12 13.78 -4.90 15.97
C ALA A 12 13.08 -3.55 15.71
N ALA A 13 13.82 -2.45 15.71
CA ALA A 13 13.28 -1.12 15.41
C ALA A 13 12.80 -1.00 13.95
N VAL A 14 13.58 -1.51 13.00
CA VAL A 14 13.19 -1.56 11.58
C VAL A 14 11.95 -2.43 11.40
N ALA A 15 11.93 -3.64 11.97
CA ALA A 15 10.77 -4.52 11.93
C ALA A 15 9.53 -3.89 12.58
N ALA A 16 9.71 -3.09 13.64
CA ALA A 16 8.63 -2.39 14.30
C ALA A 16 8.02 -1.26 13.45
N ALA A 17 8.74 -0.74 12.47
CA ALA A 17 8.28 0.29 11.54
C ALA A 17 7.89 -0.27 10.15
N HIS A 18 8.25 -1.52 9.84
CA HIS A 18 8.03 -2.11 8.52
C HIS A 18 6.56 -2.52 8.30
N PRO A 19 5.94 -2.22 7.13
CA PRO A 19 4.54 -2.53 6.87
C PRO A 19 4.16 -4.00 7.06
N ALA A 20 5.00 -4.93 6.59
CA ALA A 20 4.76 -6.38 6.56
C ALA A 20 4.47 -7.06 7.92
N GLY A 21 4.65 -6.39 9.05
CA GLY A 21 4.33 -6.93 10.38
C GLY A 21 3.51 -5.97 11.27
N ARG A 22 3.01 -4.88 10.69
CA ARG A 22 2.41 -3.78 11.45
C ARG A 22 1.14 -3.23 10.83
N LEU A 23 1.05 -3.17 9.51
CA LEU A 23 -0.09 -2.53 8.86
C LEU A 23 -1.41 -3.25 9.17
N ALA A 24 -1.42 -4.59 9.11
CA ALA A 24 -2.62 -5.41 9.28
C ALA A 24 -3.42 -5.12 10.57
N ARG A 25 -2.75 -4.80 11.69
CA ARG A 25 -3.44 -4.53 12.97
C ARG A 25 -4.19 -3.19 13.00
N HIS A 26 -3.95 -2.34 11.99
CA HIS A 26 -4.57 -1.02 11.85
C HIS A 26 -5.54 -0.97 10.67
N LEU A 27 -5.64 -2.04 9.89
CA LEU A 27 -6.56 -2.11 8.77
C LEU A 27 -8.00 -2.38 9.28
N PRO A 28 -9.01 -1.63 8.81
CA PRO A 28 -10.40 -1.88 9.18
C PRO A 28 -10.89 -3.24 8.67
N ALA A 29 -11.96 -3.74 9.30
CA ALA A 29 -12.69 -4.89 8.78
C ALA A 29 -13.19 -4.63 7.35
N PRO A 30 -13.28 -5.67 6.49
CA PRO A 30 -13.79 -5.51 5.13
C PRO A 30 -15.21 -4.92 5.15
N PRO A 31 -15.52 -3.95 4.27
CA PRO A 31 -16.85 -3.36 4.20
C PRO A 31 -17.83 -4.31 3.51
N LYS A 32 -19.04 -3.86 3.15
CA LYS A 32 -19.95 -4.64 2.29
C LYS A 32 -19.56 -4.57 0.80
N GLY A 33 -19.10 -3.41 0.35
CA GLY A 33 -18.67 -3.12 -1.01
C GLY A 33 -17.20 -3.45 -1.27
N ARG A 34 -16.49 -2.65 -2.04
CA ARG A 34 -15.08 -2.86 -2.39
C ARG A 34 -14.15 -2.20 -1.39
N ILE A 35 -12.89 -2.62 -1.42
CA ILE A 35 -11.78 -1.90 -0.81
C ILE A 35 -10.98 -1.25 -1.94
N VAL A 36 -10.82 0.07 -1.88
CA VAL A 36 -10.04 0.87 -2.82
C VAL A 36 -8.75 1.28 -2.12
N LEU A 37 -7.63 0.67 -2.50
CA LEU A 37 -6.32 0.92 -1.90
C LEU A 37 -5.56 1.99 -2.70
N PHE A 38 -5.31 3.13 -2.08
CA PHE A 38 -4.42 4.16 -2.61
C PHE A 38 -3.11 4.16 -1.84
N GLY A 39 -2.00 4.04 -2.56
CA GLY A 39 -0.66 4.14 -1.99
C GLY A 39 0.07 5.35 -2.57
N ALA A 40 0.71 6.16 -1.74
CA ALA A 40 1.59 7.23 -2.21
C ALA A 40 2.88 7.29 -1.38
N GLY A 41 4.02 7.39 -2.08
CA GLY A 41 5.36 7.53 -1.48
C GLY A 41 6.22 6.27 -1.57
N LYS A 42 7.44 6.33 -1.00
CA LYS A 42 8.46 5.27 -1.14
C LYS A 42 8.02 3.92 -0.58
N ALA A 43 7.08 3.89 0.36
CA ALA A 43 6.54 2.67 0.95
C ALA A 43 5.20 2.23 0.33
N ALA A 44 4.68 2.94 -0.68
CA ALA A 44 3.37 2.65 -1.28
C ALA A 44 3.25 1.18 -1.69
N GLY A 45 4.26 0.65 -2.39
CA GLY A 45 4.29 -0.75 -2.81
C GLY A 45 4.25 -1.74 -1.66
N SER A 46 5.13 -1.58 -0.66
CA SER A 46 5.17 -2.52 0.48
C SER A 46 3.94 -2.42 1.39
N MET A 47 3.31 -1.25 1.48
CA MET A 47 2.03 -1.08 2.16
C MET A 47 0.89 -1.77 1.41
N ILE A 48 0.82 -1.63 0.09
CA ILE A 48 -0.18 -2.30 -0.74
C ILE A 48 -0.01 -3.83 -0.65
N VAL A 49 1.21 -4.34 -0.76
CA VAL A 49 1.48 -5.79 -0.58
C VAL A 49 0.99 -6.28 0.78
N ALA A 50 1.25 -5.53 1.85
CA ALA A 50 0.79 -5.89 3.20
C ALA A 50 -0.74 -5.83 3.33
N ALA A 51 -1.40 -4.85 2.68
CA ALA A 51 -2.86 -4.75 2.66
C ALA A 51 -3.50 -5.89 1.85
N GLU A 52 -2.97 -6.21 0.67
CA GLU A 52 -3.41 -7.36 -0.12
C GLU A 52 -3.24 -8.67 0.66
N ALA A 53 -2.10 -8.87 1.33
CA ALA A 53 -1.88 -10.05 2.17
C ALA A 53 -2.92 -10.17 3.29
N HIS A 54 -3.24 -9.05 3.94
CA HIS A 54 -4.26 -9.04 4.98
C HIS A 54 -5.65 -9.38 4.42
N TYR A 55 -6.10 -8.66 3.39
CA TYR A 55 -7.47 -8.80 2.90
C TYR A 55 -7.68 -10.10 2.12
N LEU A 56 -6.76 -10.47 1.23
CA LEU A 56 -6.90 -11.66 0.39
C LEU A 56 -6.61 -12.94 1.17
N ASP A 57 -5.50 -12.99 1.91
CA ASP A 57 -5.02 -14.24 2.51
C ASP A 57 -5.56 -14.44 3.92
N ALA A 58 -5.47 -13.43 4.78
CA ALA A 58 -5.88 -13.57 6.18
C ALA A 58 -7.40 -13.49 6.36
N LEU A 59 -8.10 -12.67 5.56
CA LEU A 59 -9.55 -12.49 5.64
C LEU A 59 -10.34 -13.17 4.51
N GLY A 60 -9.66 -13.76 3.52
CA GLY A 60 -10.31 -14.51 2.44
C GLY A 60 -11.19 -13.64 1.53
N LEU A 61 -10.91 -12.34 1.42
CA LEU A 61 -11.69 -11.44 0.57
C LEU A 61 -11.41 -11.78 -0.91
N PRO A 62 -12.44 -11.93 -1.75
CA PRO A 62 -12.24 -12.16 -3.18
C PRO A 62 -11.46 -11.02 -3.83
N ALA A 63 -10.54 -11.35 -4.75
CA ALA A 63 -9.67 -10.35 -5.39
C ALA A 63 -10.46 -9.28 -6.15
N GLU A 64 -11.64 -9.61 -6.67
CA GLU A 64 -12.53 -8.71 -7.40
C GLU A 64 -13.10 -7.60 -6.51
N ARG A 65 -13.04 -7.77 -5.17
CA ARG A 65 -13.43 -6.74 -4.20
C ARG A 65 -12.28 -5.81 -3.82
N LEU A 66 -11.08 -6.00 -4.36
CA LEU A 66 -9.96 -5.06 -4.23
C LEU A 66 -9.74 -4.32 -5.55
N THR A 67 -9.46 -3.03 -5.44
CA THR A 67 -9.02 -2.19 -6.56
C THR A 67 -8.17 -1.04 -6.01
N GLY A 68 -7.59 -0.22 -6.88
CA GLY A 68 -6.86 0.97 -6.45
C GLY A 68 -5.67 1.33 -7.32
N LEU A 69 -4.77 2.16 -6.78
CA LEU A 69 -3.53 2.55 -7.43
C LEU A 69 -2.47 2.99 -6.41
N GLY A 70 -1.27 2.45 -6.54
CA GLY A 70 -0.08 2.92 -5.84
C GLY A 70 0.76 3.85 -6.71
N VAL A 71 1.43 4.81 -6.09
CA VAL A 71 2.43 5.68 -6.73
C VAL A 71 3.69 5.73 -5.86
N ALA A 72 4.81 5.31 -6.43
CA ALA A 72 6.11 5.31 -5.77
C ALA A 72 7.11 6.15 -6.57
N ARG A 73 8.27 6.42 -5.97
CA ARG A 73 9.40 7.02 -6.70
C ARG A 73 9.91 6.01 -7.74
N GLN A 74 10.44 6.50 -8.85
CA GLN A 74 11.25 5.69 -9.78
C GLN A 74 12.30 4.81 -9.09
N GLY A 75 12.33 3.52 -9.43
CA GLY A 75 13.16 2.50 -8.79
C GLY A 75 12.63 1.96 -7.46
N TYR A 76 11.43 2.37 -7.03
CA TYR A 76 10.74 1.87 -5.82
C TYR A 76 9.43 1.14 -6.17
N GLY A 77 9.22 0.78 -7.43
CA GLY A 77 8.16 -0.09 -7.87
C GLY A 77 8.17 -1.41 -7.13
N CYS A 78 6.99 -2.01 -7.00
CA CYS A 78 6.79 -3.24 -6.26
C CYS A 78 5.76 -4.09 -6.98
N ALA A 79 6.05 -5.37 -7.17
CA ALA A 79 5.07 -6.29 -7.72
C ALA A 79 3.98 -6.54 -6.67
N THR A 80 2.74 -6.28 -7.08
CA THR A 80 1.51 -6.49 -6.30
C THR A 80 0.62 -7.49 -7.05
N ARG A 81 -0.43 -7.99 -6.40
CA ARG A 81 -1.33 -9.00 -6.99
C ARG A 81 -2.51 -8.39 -7.72
N VAL A 82 -3.10 -7.32 -7.17
CA VAL A 82 -4.34 -6.70 -7.67
C VAL A 82 -4.13 -5.22 -7.97
N VAL A 83 -3.51 -4.49 -7.04
CA VAL A 83 -3.44 -3.03 -7.10
C VAL A 83 -2.11 -2.58 -7.70
N PRO A 84 -2.08 -2.06 -8.94
CA PRO A 84 -0.83 -1.71 -9.60
C PRO A 84 -0.11 -0.55 -8.91
N VAL A 85 1.22 -0.53 -9.01
CA VAL A 85 2.06 0.57 -8.52
C VAL A 85 2.76 1.24 -9.70
N ILE A 86 2.52 2.53 -9.88
CA ILE A 86 3.17 3.37 -10.89
C ILE A 86 4.38 4.05 -10.27
N GLU A 87 5.44 4.21 -11.05
CA GLU A 87 6.60 5.00 -10.67
C GLU A 87 6.51 6.42 -11.23
N ALA A 88 6.83 7.40 -10.39
CA ALA A 88 6.81 8.82 -10.73
C ALA A 88 8.07 9.56 -10.20
N GLY A 89 8.26 10.78 -10.69
CA GLY A 89 9.39 11.65 -10.38
C GLY A 89 9.40 12.11 -8.91
N HIS A 90 10.60 12.08 -8.30
CA HIS A 90 10.87 12.64 -6.98
C HIS A 90 12.37 12.97 -6.86
N PRO A 91 12.76 14.16 -6.34
CA PRO A 91 11.92 15.10 -5.57
C PRO A 91 11.08 16.06 -6.42
N VAL A 92 11.37 16.20 -7.71
CA VAL A 92 10.60 17.05 -8.62
C VAL A 92 9.49 16.21 -9.27
N PRO A 93 8.20 16.63 -9.18
CA PRO A 93 7.11 15.94 -9.84
C PRO A 93 7.27 15.90 -11.37
N ASP A 94 6.77 14.85 -11.99
CA ASP A 94 6.73 14.67 -13.43
C ASP A 94 5.32 14.34 -13.94
N GLN A 95 5.20 14.16 -15.25
CA GLN A 95 3.94 13.86 -15.91
C GLN A 95 3.31 12.55 -15.42
N ALA A 96 4.13 11.52 -15.13
CA ALA A 96 3.65 10.25 -14.59
C ALA A 96 2.97 10.43 -13.22
N GLY A 97 3.51 11.31 -12.36
CA GLY A 97 2.89 11.67 -11.09
C GLY A 97 1.54 12.36 -11.26
N VAL A 98 1.42 13.29 -12.23
CA VAL A 98 0.16 13.99 -12.54
C VAL A 98 -0.91 13.02 -13.03
N GLU A 99 -0.55 12.13 -13.96
CA GLU A 99 -1.47 11.13 -14.52
C GLU A 99 -1.92 10.14 -13.46
N ALA A 100 -1.02 9.70 -12.59
CA ALA A 100 -1.37 8.79 -11.50
C ALA A 100 -2.32 9.45 -10.49
N ALA A 101 -2.10 10.72 -10.15
CA ALA A 101 -3.01 11.48 -9.29
C ALA A 101 -4.41 11.64 -9.92
N ALA A 102 -4.49 11.94 -11.22
CA ALA A 102 -5.76 12.01 -11.94
C ALA A 102 -6.52 10.68 -11.89
N ARG A 103 -5.83 9.56 -12.13
CA ARG A 103 -6.42 8.22 -12.05
C ARG A 103 -6.90 7.86 -10.64
N ILE A 104 -6.13 8.19 -9.60
CA ILE A 104 -6.56 8.02 -8.20
C ILE A 104 -7.86 8.79 -7.95
N LEU A 105 -7.93 10.05 -8.40
CA LEU A 105 -9.11 10.88 -8.22
C LEU A 105 -10.35 10.32 -8.93
N ASP A 106 -10.18 9.80 -10.14
CA ASP A 106 -11.28 9.16 -10.88
C ASP A 106 -11.76 7.87 -10.23
N LEU A 107 -10.86 7.06 -9.66
CA LEU A 107 -11.22 5.89 -8.87
C LEU A 107 -11.96 6.28 -7.58
N ALA A 108 -11.47 7.31 -6.87
CA ALA A 108 -12.07 7.79 -5.63
C ALA A 108 -13.50 8.30 -5.87
N ARG A 109 -13.76 8.98 -6.99
CA ARG A 109 -15.10 9.45 -7.38
C ARG A 109 -16.10 8.33 -7.64
N GLN A 110 -15.63 7.13 -7.95
CA GLN A 110 -16.47 5.95 -8.19
C GLN A 110 -16.77 5.14 -6.91
N ALA A 111 -16.23 5.55 -5.76
CA ALA A 111 -16.47 4.86 -4.49
C ALA A 111 -17.91 5.15 -4.00
N GLY A 112 -18.62 4.07 -3.65
CA GLY A 112 -19.96 4.15 -3.05
C GLY A 112 -19.94 4.18 -1.52
N PRO A 113 -21.11 4.34 -0.88
CA PRO A 113 -21.23 4.40 0.58
C PRO A 113 -20.87 3.07 1.29
N ASP A 114 -20.92 1.96 0.55
CA ASP A 114 -20.53 0.63 1.05
C ASP A 114 -19.05 0.30 0.76
N ASP A 115 -18.31 1.17 0.06
CA ASP A 115 -16.89 0.98 -0.23
C ASP A 115 -16.02 1.55 0.90
N LEU A 116 -14.84 0.96 1.08
CA LEU A 116 -13.80 1.47 1.99
C LEU A 116 -12.63 1.99 1.14
N VAL A 117 -12.31 3.28 1.29
CA VAL A 117 -11.14 3.89 0.65
C VAL A 117 -10.02 4.01 1.69
N LEU A 118 -8.84 3.49 1.37
CA LEU A 118 -7.65 3.48 2.24
C LEU A 118 -6.46 4.15 1.56
#